data_AF-A0A7G9YI21-F1
#
_entry.id   AF-A0A7G9YI21-F1
#
_cell.length_a   1.000
_cell.length_b   1.000
_cell.length_c   1.000
_cell.angle_alpha   90.00
_cell.angle_beta   90.00
_cell.angle_gamma   90.00
#
_symmetry.space_group_name_H-M   'P 1'
#
loop_
_entity.id
_entity.type
_entity.pdbx_description
1 polymer ?
#
loop_
_entity_poly.entity_id
_entity_poly.type
_entity_poly.pdbx_seq_one_letter_code
_entity_poly.pdbx_strand_id
1 'polypeptide(L)'
;MMRPKPDLTRADIDELYVVSDQCDLRHDLHAFVEYVRGRDVKRLHRSNALNRSDQKRLAKLMSDSYTIEEVEANGHSDWIDYVDELALAFKFTDYDTEGSYMGYTSSEPSFPDNYIDVDAKRYGEFVGLPLIEQEKKLLDVLVKNYLDGMNEFYGTSVLGRLSGFSTRGSAVGIMPGLDFTSVRRFLIKVLQSCTPGVWYTTSSLIRYLKEHHPFFLIPKKPKYQHKHYAEKGRYGNFQERTDRWGTGIQILESDTDAFLRVEGRFVERFLEGLPLLLGYIEVAYSETEYKGRLPEMNQLLAFRVNDMFLHVMSGDLIEPKVTVQPNFEVHVESELYPVRILAQLTKLADVVTKDRTNILKLQKKKVLTQLSEREDFDVIKLLEKMSGQKLPQNVRIELDEWVGASDAFTLYENVVLLEGAPNLPEIDEFTIESITPAIKIVHSPDRLFAHLLQKELIPLRIKHRSSAFTRLPGGADTAFPRRDMGVSKSKTKAKAKKRVTIKREVRITFHFSAKELMEEFRNGLIAARCPVAADWGKLTLSFDKRYESEVKKVSKKLLDYTIKTEDIL
;
A
#
# COMPACT_ATOMS: atom_id res chain seq x y z
N MET A 1 -7.20 -25.27 36.14
CA MET A 1 -8.62 -24.91 36.29
C MET A 1 -8.80 -23.47 35.85
N MET A 2 -9.58 -23.21 34.79
CA MET A 2 -9.97 -21.82 34.49
C MET A 2 -10.87 -21.33 35.62
N ARG A 3 -10.47 -20.23 36.26
CA ARG A 3 -11.25 -19.49 37.25
C ARG A 3 -12.52 -18.90 36.59
N PRO A 4 -13.54 -18.45 37.35
CA PRO A 4 -14.79 -17.95 36.79
C PRO A 4 -14.57 -16.89 35.72
N LYS A 5 -15.47 -16.87 34.73
CA LYS A 5 -15.56 -15.82 33.71
C LYS A 5 -15.55 -14.45 34.42
N PRO A 6 -14.76 -13.46 33.96
CA PRO A 6 -14.70 -12.16 34.60
C PRO A 6 -16.09 -11.51 34.59
N ASP A 7 -16.57 -11.15 35.77
CA ASP A 7 -17.80 -10.39 35.97
C ASP A 7 -17.50 -8.90 35.83
N LEU A 8 -17.40 -8.45 34.58
CA LEU A 8 -17.05 -7.07 34.24
C LEU A 8 -18.29 -6.18 34.25
N THR A 9 -18.13 -4.98 34.79
CA THR A 9 -19.20 -3.99 34.88
C THR A 9 -19.30 -3.22 33.57
N ARG A 10 -20.51 -3.05 33.03
CA ARG A 10 -20.72 -2.22 31.83
C ARG A 10 -20.38 -0.76 32.11
N ALA A 11 -19.79 -0.08 31.13
CA ALA A 11 -19.48 1.34 31.20
C ALA A 11 -20.50 2.15 30.40
N ASP A 12 -20.75 3.36 30.88
CA ASP A 12 -21.35 4.44 30.10
C ASP A 12 -20.21 5.29 29.50
N ILE A 13 -20.34 5.67 28.24
CA ILE A 13 -19.29 6.36 27.47
C ILE A 13 -19.70 7.75 26.97
N ASP A 14 -20.92 8.20 27.27
CA ASP A 14 -21.48 9.43 26.69
C ASP A 14 -20.66 10.70 27.00
N GLU A 15 -19.89 10.70 28.09
CA GLU A 15 -19.00 11.79 28.53
C GLU A 15 -17.50 11.42 28.47
N LEU A 16 -17.14 10.36 27.74
CA LEU A 16 -15.77 9.88 27.64
C LEU A 16 -15.18 10.15 26.26
N TYR A 17 -13.88 10.42 26.23
CA TYR A 17 -13.16 10.57 24.99
C TYR A 17 -12.80 9.19 24.42
N VAL A 18 -13.56 8.75 23.41
CA VAL A 18 -13.38 7.45 22.75
C VAL A 18 -12.26 7.51 21.72
N VAL A 19 -11.36 6.54 21.79
CA VAL A 19 -10.29 6.31 20.82
C VAL A 19 -10.47 4.94 20.20
N SER A 20 -10.53 4.93 18.88
CA SER A 20 -10.38 3.75 18.04
C SER A 20 -9.03 3.79 17.33
N ASP A 21 -8.59 2.63 16.87
CA ASP A 21 -7.42 2.54 16.01
C ASP A 21 -7.67 3.29 14.68
N GLN A 22 -6.85 4.30 14.42
CA GLN A 22 -6.85 5.07 13.18
C GLN A 22 -5.77 4.58 12.20
N CYS A 23 -4.86 3.72 12.67
CA CYS A 23 -3.69 3.26 11.94
C CYS A 23 -3.80 1.76 11.66
N ASP A 24 -4.02 1.37 10.41
CA ASP A 24 -3.99 -0.04 10.03
C ASP A 24 -2.54 -0.56 9.98
N LEU A 25 -2.06 -1.07 11.13
CA LEU A 25 -0.72 -1.66 11.27
C LEU A 25 -0.41 -2.73 10.20
N ARG A 26 -1.43 -3.48 9.76
CA ARG A 26 -1.26 -4.54 8.77
C ARG A 26 -0.97 -3.91 7.41
N HIS A 27 -1.76 -2.90 7.03
CA HIS A 27 -1.50 -2.13 5.82
C HIS A 27 -0.11 -1.49 5.84
N ASP A 28 0.20 -0.79 6.93
CA ASP A 28 1.35 0.10 7.02
C ASP A 28 2.67 -0.66 7.07
N LEU A 29 2.70 -1.84 7.72
CA LEU A 29 3.83 -2.76 7.66
C LEU A 29 4.15 -3.16 6.21
N HIS A 30 3.14 -3.49 5.41
CA HIS A 30 3.34 -3.83 4.01
C HIS A 30 3.73 -2.62 3.16
N ALA A 31 3.10 -1.47 3.39
CA ALA A 31 3.42 -0.22 2.70
C ALA A 31 4.89 0.18 2.93
N PHE A 32 5.38 0.03 4.16
CA PHE A 32 6.77 0.28 4.52
C PHE A 32 7.72 -0.66 3.79
N VAL A 33 7.54 -1.97 3.91
CA VAL A 33 8.43 -2.97 3.27
C VAL A 33 8.48 -2.80 1.75
N GLU A 34 7.33 -2.57 1.11
CA GLU A 34 7.26 -2.30 -0.33
C GLU A 34 7.97 -1.00 -0.73
N TYR A 35 7.86 0.04 0.10
CA TYR A 35 8.54 1.31 -0.12
C TYR A 35 10.07 1.14 -0.11
N VAL A 36 10.61 0.49 0.92
CA VAL A 36 12.06 0.30 1.06
C VAL A 36 12.59 -0.73 0.06
N ARG A 37 11.79 -1.72 -0.36
CA ARG A 37 12.20 -2.66 -1.40
C ARG A 37 12.39 -1.99 -2.76
N GLY A 38 11.61 -0.95 -3.04
CA GLY A 38 11.67 -0.22 -4.31
C GLY A 38 12.71 0.90 -4.37
N ARG A 39 13.47 1.13 -3.29
CA ARG A 39 14.33 2.31 -3.14
C ARG A 39 15.56 2.04 -2.28
N ASP A 40 16.68 2.63 -2.66
CA ASP A 40 17.88 2.66 -1.80
C ASP A 40 17.67 3.68 -0.67
N VAL A 41 17.14 3.21 0.46
CA VAL A 41 16.87 4.06 1.64
C VAL A 41 18.09 4.04 2.57
N LYS A 42 18.77 5.19 2.66
CA LYS A 42 19.89 5.41 3.59
C LYS A 42 19.40 6.04 4.89
N ARG A 43 19.79 5.45 6.03
CA ARG A 43 19.55 5.97 7.37
C ARG A 43 20.54 7.09 7.72
N LEU A 44 20.17 7.94 8.67
CA LEU A 44 20.99 9.07 9.09
C LEU A 44 22.24 8.61 9.86
N HIS A 45 23.37 9.25 9.56
CA HIS A 45 24.68 8.87 10.10
C HIS A 45 24.77 8.87 11.63
N ARG A 46 24.03 9.71 12.35
CA ARG A 46 24.15 9.86 13.81
C ARG A 46 23.00 9.19 14.56
N SER A 47 21.77 9.54 14.20
CA SER A 47 20.58 9.05 14.91
C SER A 47 20.13 7.66 14.48
N ASN A 48 20.69 7.12 13.39
CA ASN A 48 20.17 5.93 12.73
C ASN A 48 18.68 6.02 12.36
N ALA A 49 18.12 7.23 12.22
CA ALA A 49 16.72 7.41 11.85
C ALA A 49 16.55 7.49 10.33
N LEU A 50 15.32 7.35 9.85
CA LEU A 50 14.97 7.67 8.47
C LEU A 50 15.18 9.16 8.20
N ASN A 51 15.64 9.51 7.00
CA ASN A 51 15.75 10.91 6.63
C ASN A 51 14.35 11.54 6.41
N ARG A 52 14.26 12.86 6.58
CA ARG A 52 12.99 13.60 6.46
C ARG A 52 12.31 13.43 5.09
N SER A 53 13.07 13.20 4.02
CA SER A 53 12.49 13.03 2.67
C SER A 53 11.78 11.69 2.53
N ASP A 54 12.33 10.64 3.12
CA ASP A 54 11.70 9.32 3.14
C ASP A 54 10.54 9.27 4.12
N GLN A 55 10.67 9.88 5.30
CA GLN A 55 9.55 10.08 6.24
C GLN A 55 8.35 10.74 5.55
N LYS A 56 8.56 11.84 4.80
CA LYS A 56 7.49 12.53 4.07
C LYS A 56 6.82 11.70 2.98
N ARG A 57 7.55 10.76 2.36
CA ARG A 57 6.99 9.90 1.32
C ARG A 57 6.25 8.72 1.93
N LEU A 58 6.79 8.13 2.99
CA LEU A 58 6.15 7.08 3.77
C LEU A 58 4.85 7.58 4.40
N ALA A 59 4.83 8.79 4.95
CA ALA A 59 3.62 9.40 5.52
C ALA A 59 2.44 9.48 4.53
N LYS A 60 2.70 9.59 3.22
CA LYS A 60 1.65 9.59 2.18
C LYS A 60 1.13 8.19 1.84
N LEU A 61 1.83 7.16 2.30
CA LEU A 61 1.49 5.76 2.08
C LEU A 61 0.86 5.10 3.30
N MET A 62 1.08 5.67 4.49
CA MET A 62 0.46 5.21 5.74
C MET A 62 -1.06 5.40 5.71
N SER A 63 -1.74 4.61 6.52
CA SER A 63 -3.20 4.61 6.68
C SER A 63 -3.72 5.88 7.37
N ASP A 64 -2.98 6.40 8.35
CA ASP A 64 -3.36 7.61 9.07
C ASP A 64 -2.95 8.89 8.32
N SER A 65 -3.93 9.76 8.09
CA SER A 65 -3.73 11.06 7.47
C SER A 65 -2.93 12.05 8.32
N TYR A 66 -2.97 11.92 9.66
CA TYR A 66 -2.28 12.82 10.59
C TYR A 66 -0.76 12.63 10.58
N THR A 67 -0.29 11.43 10.20
CA THR A 67 1.12 11.12 9.99
C THR A 67 1.83 12.15 9.09
N ILE A 68 1.14 12.73 8.10
CA ILE A 68 1.72 13.78 7.24
C ILE A 68 1.97 15.06 8.04
N GLU A 69 1.00 15.51 8.83
CA GLU A 69 1.10 16.72 9.65
C GLU A 69 2.21 16.59 10.70
N GLU A 70 2.33 15.41 11.31
CA GLU A 70 3.37 15.08 12.28
C GLU A 70 4.77 15.19 11.65
N VAL A 71 5.00 14.58 10.49
CA VAL A 71 6.29 14.64 9.79
C VAL A 71 6.60 16.08 9.32
N GLU A 72 5.58 16.86 8.96
CA GLU A 72 5.77 18.25 8.60
C GLU A 72 6.22 19.10 9.79
N ALA A 73 5.60 18.90 10.97
CA ALA A 73 5.92 19.60 12.20
C ALA A 73 7.26 19.16 12.81
N ASN A 74 7.47 17.85 12.97
CA ASN A 74 8.55 17.26 13.77
C ASN A 74 9.69 16.68 12.93
N GLY A 75 9.49 16.55 11.61
CA GLY A 75 10.47 15.95 10.69
C GLY A 75 10.53 14.42 10.71
N HIS A 76 9.79 13.77 11.59
CA HIS A 76 9.64 12.32 11.77
C HIS A 76 8.22 12.00 12.27
N SER A 77 7.88 10.71 12.30
CA SER A 77 6.64 10.20 12.87
C SER A 77 6.94 9.00 13.75
N ASP A 78 6.44 9.01 14.99
CA ASP A 78 6.59 7.89 15.91
C ASP A 78 5.92 6.63 15.34
N TRP A 79 4.83 6.79 14.58
CA TRP A 79 4.16 5.69 13.90
C TRP A 79 5.04 5.03 12.83
N ILE A 80 5.67 5.83 11.96
CA ILE A 80 6.56 5.29 10.92
C ILE A 80 7.76 4.59 11.55
N ASP A 81 8.33 5.19 12.60
CA ASP A 81 9.47 4.61 13.31
C ASP A 81 9.09 3.29 13.99
N TYR A 82 7.89 3.19 14.57
CA TYR A 82 7.36 1.94 15.10
C TYR A 82 7.14 0.85 14.03
N VAL A 83 6.63 1.22 12.86
CA VAL A 83 6.44 0.30 11.74
C VAL A 83 7.77 -0.22 11.20
N ASP A 84 8.78 0.64 11.12
CA ASP A 84 10.16 0.29 10.75
C ASP A 84 10.77 -0.72 11.74
N GLU A 85 10.69 -0.44 13.04
CA GLU A 85 11.12 -1.34 14.11
C GLU A 85 10.41 -2.70 14.03
N LEU A 86 9.10 -2.69 13.72
CA LEU A 86 8.34 -3.92 13.54
C LEU A 86 8.81 -4.72 12.30
N ALA A 87 9.10 -4.05 11.19
CA ALA A 87 9.64 -4.70 9.99
C ALA A 87 11.00 -5.37 10.26
N LEU A 88 11.87 -4.71 11.04
CA LEU A 88 13.15 -5.26 11.49
C LEU A 88 12.93 -6.46 12.41
N ALA A 89 11.97 -6.36 13.33
CA ALA A 89 11.56 -7.43 14.24
C ALA A 89 11.09 -8.70 13.51
N PHE A 90 10.38 -8.55 12.41
CA PHE A 90 10.01 -9.64 11.50
C PHE A 90 11.18 -10.17 10.67
N LYS A 91 12.28 -9.42 10.63
CA LYS A 91 13.43 -9.58 9.76
C LYS A 91 13.05 -9.46 8.28
N PHE A 92 12.03 -8.65 7.99
CA PHE A 92 11.74 -8.26 6.60
C PHE A 92 12.77 -7.26 6.10
N THR A 93 13.25 -6.43 7.01
CA THR A 93 14.36 -5.51 6.80
C THR A 93 15.56 -5.91 7.66
N ASP A 94 16.74 -5.50 7.22
CA ASP A 94 17.99 -5.59 7.96
C ASP A 94 18.78 -4.29 7.77
N TYR A 95 19.39 -3.80 8.85
CA TYR A 95 20.26 -2.63 8.85
C TYR A 95 21.07 -2.62 10.15
N ASP A 96 22.20 -1.91 10.15
CA ASP A 96 23.06 -1.78 11.32
C ASP A 96 22.34 -1.05 12.46
N THR A 97 22.11 -1.72 13.57
CA THR A 97 21.51 -1.13 14.79
C THR A 97 22.54 -0.84 15.88
N GLU A 98 23.76 -1.37 15.76
CA GLU A 98 24.81 -1.24 16.78
C GLU A 98 25.69 -0.02 16.51
N GLY A 99 25.98 0.23 15.23
CA GLY A 99 26.81 1.34 14.77
C GLY A 99 28.28 1.17 15.17
N SER A 100 29.07 2.21 14.90
CA SER A 100 30.50 2.21 15.18
C SER A 100 30.95 3.55 15.77
N TYR A 101 31.74 3.51 16.84
CA TYR A 101 32.28 4.72 17.46
C TYR A 101 33.40 5.33 16.61
N MET A 102 33.15 6.53 16.07
CA MET A 102 34.11 7.24 15.23
C MET A 102 34.98 8.19 16.08
N GLY A 103 36.07 7.64 16.62
CA GLY A 103 37.14 8.40 17.30
C GLY A 103 37.06 8.41 18.84
N TYR A 104 38.15 8.84 19.48
CA TYR A 104 38.35 8.81 20.94
C TYR A 104 37.38 9.68 21.75
N THR A 105 36.64 10.61 21.12
CA THR A 105 35.72 11.55 21.78
C THR A 105 34.25 11.35 21.42
N SER A 106 33.89 10.29 20.68
CA SER A 106 32.48 10.03 20.34
C SER A 106 31.76 9.41 21.54
N SER A 107 30.72 10.06 22.05
CA SER A 107 29.85 9.51 23.09
C SER A 107 28.73 8.62 22.53
N GLU A 108 28.50 8.67 21.22
CA GLU A 108 27.44 7.94 20.52
C GLU A 108 28.02 7.21 19.29
N PRO A 109 27.42 6.07 18.90
CA PRO A 109 27.78 5.37 17.68
C PRO A 109 27.41 6.17 16.41
N SER A 110 28.10 5.87 15.32
CA SER A 110 27.88 6.42 13.98
C SER A 110 27.53 5.31 12.98
N PHE A 111 26.80 5.68 11.92
CA PHE A 111 26.22 4.79 10.90
C PHE A 111 26.55 5.29 9.48
N PRO A 112 27.81 5.22 9.02
CA PRO A 112 28.27 5.92 7.81
C PRO A 112 27.61 5.49 6.51
N ASP A 113 27.31 4.19 6.38
CA ASP A 113 26.73 3.58 5.18
C ASP A 113 25.62 2.60 5.55
N ASN A 114 24.70 3.04 6.41
CA ASN A 114 23.61 2.20 6.85
C ASN A 114 22.39 2.30 5.91
N TYR A 115 22.27 1.34 5.02
CA TYR A 115 21.14 1.18 4.12
C TYR A 115 20.20 0.10 4.64
N ILE A 116 18.92 0.24 4.33
CA ILE A 116 17.92 -0.77 4.66
C ILE A 116 17.93 -1.84 3.57
N ASP A 117 18.34 -3.05 3.92
CA ASP A 117 18.25 -4.23 3.07
C ASP A 117 16.92 -4.96 3.30
N VAL A 118 16.32 -5.51 2.25
CA VAL A 118 15.04 -6.25 2.33
C VAL A 118 15.25 -7.72 2.05
N ASP A 119 14.87 -8.58 3.00
CA ASP A 119 14.78 -10.03 2.76
C ASP A 119 13.49 -10.36 1.98
N ALA A 120 13.57 -10.22 0.66
CA ALA A 120 12.44 -10.45 -0.25
C ALA A 120 11.88 -11.88 -0.16
N LYS A 121 12.73 -12.87 0.16
CA LYS A 121 12.31 -14.25 0.31
C LYS A 121 11.43 -14.42 1.54
N ARG A 122 11.91 -13.97 2.70
CA ARG A 122 11.18 -14.07 3.96
C ARG A 122 9.89 -13.25 3.95
N TYR A 123 9.93 -12.06 3.36
CA TYR A 123 8.74 -11.25 3.16
C TYR A 123 7.72 -11.95 2.24
N GLY A 124 8.17 -12.51 1.11
CA GLY A 124 7.30 -13.29 0.20
C GLY A 124 6.68 -14.53 0.86
N GLU A 125 7.45 -15.24 1.70
CA GLU A 125 6.95 -16.36 2.50
C GLU A 125 5.85 -15.92 3.47
N PHE A 126 5.99 -14.75 4.11
CA PHE A 126 4.96 -14.20 5.00
C PHE A 126 3.69 -13.81 4.22
N VAL A 127 3.82 -13.07 3.12
CA VAL A 127 2.69 -12.66 2.25
C VAL A 127 1.95 -13.87 1.68
N GLY A 128 2.64 -15.00 1.49
CA GLY A 128 2.05 -16.24 0.98
C GLY A 128 1.14 -16.99 1.99
N LEU A 129 1.21 -16.65 3.29
CA LEU A 129 0.42 -17.34 4.32
C LEU A 129 -1.08 -17.01 4.25
N PRO A 130 -1.96 -17.87 4.76
CA PRO A 130 -3.36 -17.51 5.04
C PRO A 130 -3.44 -16.31 5.99
N LEU A 131 -4.49 -15.48 5.89
CA LEU A 131 -4.60 -14.26 6.69
C LEU A 131 -4.55 -14.53 8.19
N ILE A 132 -5.22 -15.57 8.66
CA ILE A 132 -5.20 -15.94 10.08
C ILE A 132 -3.79 -16.31 10.58
N GLU A 133 -2.96 -16.90 9.73
CA GLU A 133 -1.58 -17.25 10.08
C GLU A 133 -0.64 -16.03 10.03
N GLN A 134 -0.89 -15.08 9.13
CA GLN A 134 -0.22 -13.77 9.14
C GLN A 134 -0.53 -13.03 10.44
N GLU A 135 -1.81 -12.99 10.81
CA GLU A 135 -2.29 -12.32 12.02
C GLU A 135 -1.72 -12.96 13.29
N LYS A 136 -1.70 -14.29 13.38
CA LYS A 136 -1.07 -15.01 14.50
C LYS A 136 0.42 -14.68 14.61
N LYS A 137 1.13 -14.62 13.48
CA LYS A 137 2.56 -14.24 13.48
C LYS A 137 2.75 -12.80 13.93
N LEU A 138 1.92 -11.86 13.48
CA LEU A 138 1.92 -10.47 13.93
C LEU A 138 1.71 -10.37 15.43
N LEU A 139 0.66 -11.01 15.95
CA LEU A 139 0.40 -11.06 17.38
C LEU A 139 1.58 -11.69 18.14
N ASP A 140 2.13 -12.79 17.65
CA ASP A 140 3.26 -13.46 18.28
C ASP A 140 4.51 -12.58 18.35
N VAL A 141 4.79 -11.82 17.30
CA VAL A 141 5.89 -10.85 17.26
C VAL A 141 5.63 -9.74 18.27
N LEU A 142 4.46 -9.11 18.27
CA LEU A 142 4.14 -8.00 19.20
C LEU A 142 4.11 -8.43 20.67
N VAL A 143 3.65 -9.65 20.95
CA VAL A 143 3.64 -10.20 22.32
C VAL A 143 5.06 -10.48 22.81
N LYS A 144 5.99 -10.87 21.92
CA LYS A 144 7.37 -11.24 22.28
C LYS A 144 8.34 -10.08 22.25
N ASN A 145 8.22 -9.21 21.24
CA ASN A 145 9.24 -8.23 20.98
C ASN A 145 9.20 -7.13 22.00
N TYR A 146 10.42 -6.76 22.39
CA TYR A 146 10.77 -5.57 23.10
C TYR A 146 12.17 -5.16 22.73
N LEU A 147 12.28 -3.89 22.39
CA LEU A 147 13.54 -3.18 22.35
C LEU A 147 13.86 -2.71 23.77
N ASP A 148 15.10 -2.91 24.19
CA ASP A 148 15.68 -2.67 25.52
C ASP A 148 14.95 -1.64 26.40
N GLY A 149 14.01 -2.11 27.22
CA GLY A 149 13.35 -1.31 28.25
C GLY A 149 12.07 -0.56 27.86
N MET A 150 11.56 -0.71 26.63
CA MET A 150 10.32 -0.06 26.18
C MET A 150 9.05 -0.82 26.62
N ASN A 151 8.86 -0.79 27.94
CA ASN A 151 7.79 -1.28 28.82
C ASN A 151 6.34 -0.83 28.59
N GLU A 152 5.27 -1.59 28.88
CA GLU A 152 3.98 -0.97 29.25
C GLU A 152 4.12 -0.23 30.58
N PHE A 153 5.16 -0.53 31.39
CA PHE A 153 5.50 0.31 32.52
C PHE A 153 6.31 1.55 32.15
N TYR A 154 6.96 1.65 30.99
CA TYR A 154 8.01 2.66 30.77
C TYR A 154 7.83 3.49 29.51
N GLY A 155 7.41 2.86 28.42
CA GLY A 155 7.08 3.52 27.17
C GLY A 155 5.60 3.89 27.13
N THR A 156 5.32 5.01 26.49
CA THR A 156 3.97 5.33 26.03
C THR A 156 3.79 4.63 24.68
N SER A 157 2.66 3.94 24.51
CA SER A 157 2.30 3.33 23.22
C SER A 157 2.21 4.42 22.14
N VAL A 158 2.53 4.08 20.89
CA VAL A 158 2.43 5.01 19.74
C VAL A 158 1.02 5.59 19.56
N LEU A 159 -0.02 4.85 19.97
CA LEU A 159 -1.42 5.32 20.02
C LEU A 159 -1.90 5.64 21.44
N GLY A 160 -1.03 5.44 22.43
CA GLY A 160 -1.32 5.61 23.85
C GLY A 160 -1.23 7.06 24.28
N ARG A 161 -1.92 7.36 25.38
CA ARG A 161 -1.93 8.70 25.99
C ARG A 161 -1.31 8.70 27.37
N LEU A 162 -1.18 7.53 27.99
CA LEU A 162 -0.72 7.45 29.35
C LEU A 162 0.81 7.36 29.40
N SER A 163 1.38 8.10 30.35
CA SER A 163 2.82 8.06 30.59
C SER A 163 3.22 6.77 31.29
N GLY A 164 4.48 6.37 31.07
CA GLY A 164 5.15 5.32 31.82
C GLY A 164 5.83 5.84 33.09
N PHE A 165 6.20 4.90 33.96
CA PHE A 165 7.19 5.10 35.01
C PHE A 165 8.54 5.50 34.42
N SER A 166 9.41 6.03 35.28
CA SER A 166 10.79 6.28 34.88
C SER A 166 11.49 4.98 34.49
N THR A 167 12.18 5.01 33.35
CA THR A 167 13.10 3.93 32.91
C THR A 167 14.25 3.69 33.87
N ARG A 168 14.50 4.59 34.83
CA ARG A 168 15.53 4.41 35.85
C ARG A 168 15.22 3.18 36.70
N GLY A 169 16.06 2.16 36.54
CA GLY A 169 15.90 0.89 37.26
C GLY A 169 15.18 -0.20 36.46
N SER A 170 14.93 0.02 35.17
CA SER A 170 14.32 -0.97 34.26
C SER A 170 15.18 -2.22 34.05
N ALA A 171 16.51 -2.10 34.16
CA ALA A 171 17.46 -3.20 33.99
C ALA A 171 17.81 -3.95 35.29
N VAL A 172 17.19 -3.61 36.42
CA VAL A 172 17.56 -4.11 37.76
C VAL A 172 16.33 -4.49 38.58
N GLY A 173 16.53 -4.98 39.81
CA GLY A 173 15.43 -5.35 40.70
C GLY A 173 14.64 -6.54 40.17
N ILE A 174 13.31 -6.41 40.09
CA ILE A 174 12.42 -7.48 39.62
C ILE A 174 12.32 -7.57 38.09
N MET A 175 12.62 -6.46 37.39
CA MET A 175 12.26 -6.27 35.98
C MET A 175 12.87 -7.30 35.04
N PRO A 176 14.16 -7.68 35.16
CA PRO A 176 14.76 -8.72 34.30
C PRO A 176 14.13 -10.11 34.47
N GLY A 177 13.38 -10.34 35.54
CA GLY A 177 12.74 -11.62 35.84
C GLY A 177 11.26 -11.70 35.46
N LEU A 178 10.67 -10.63 34.90
CA LEU A 178 9.26 -10.62 34.49
C LEU A 178 9.08 -11.19 33.08
N ASP A 179 8.07 -12.05 32.92
CA ASP A 179 7.71 -12.63 31.63
C ASP A 179 6.49 -11.88 31.04
N PHE A 180 6.77 -10.76 30.37
CA PHE A 180 5.73 -9.96 29.73
C PHE A 180 4.98 -10.72 28.63
N THR A 181 5.64 -11.61 27.91
CA THR A 181 5.01 -12.45 26.88
C THR A 181 3.89 -13.28 27.48
N SER A 182 4.16 -13.99 28.58
CA SER A 182 3.14 -14.79 29.27
C SER A 182 2.02 -13.92 29.83
N VAL A 183 2.34 -12.75 30.38
CA VAL A 183 1.36 -11.81 30.93
C VAL A 183 0.42 -11.26 29.86
N ARG A 184 0.95 -10.81 28.72
CA ARG A 184 0.14 -10.31 27.60
C ARG A 184 -0.79 -11.38 27.07
N ARG A 185 -0.30 -12.62 26.84
CA ARG A 185 -1.15 -13.74 26.43
C ARG A 185 -2.24 -14.04 27.45
N PHE A 186 -1.92 -13.95 28.73
CA PHE A 186 -2.91 -14.11 29.79
C PHE A 186 -3.99 -13.02 29.72
N LEU A 187 -3.61 -11.74 29.57
CA LEU A 187 -4.58 -10.65 29.45
C LEU A 187 -5.43 -10.75 28.18
N ILE A 188 -4.83 -11.08 27.02
CA ILE A 188 -5.56 -11.37 25.77
C ILE A 188 -6.61 -12.46 26.02
N LYS A 189 -6.24 -13.53 26.71
CA LYS A 189 -7.16 -14.62 27.05
C LYS A 189 -8.28 -14.18 28.00
N VAL A 190 -8.02 -13.23 28.91
CA VAL A 190 -9.08 -12.62 29.73
C VAL A 190 -10.04 -11.83 28.83
N LEU A 191 -9.53 -11.03 27.89
CA LEU A 191 -10.35 -10.25 26.95
C LEU A 191 -11.22 -11.13 26.02
N GLN A 192 -10.78 -12.35 25.67
CA GLN A 192 -11.57 -13.31 24.89
C GLN A 192 -12.91 -13.69 25.53
N SER A 193 -13.06 -13.48 26.84
CA SER A 193 -14.30 -13.78 27.55
C SER A 193 -15.33 -12.65 27.53
N CYS A 194 -14.94 -11.46 27.06
CA CYS A 194 -15.82 -10.30 26.91
C CYS A 194 -16.84 -10.54 25.78
N THR A 195 -18.00 -9.88 25.89
CA THR A 195 -18.96 -9.85 24.78
C THR A 195 -18.55 -8.75 23.78
N PRO A 196 -18.48 -9.02 22.46
CA PRO A 196 -18.20 -8.01 21.46
C PRO A 196 -19.19 -6.85 21.51
N GLY A 197 -18.73 -5.65 21.19
CA GLY A 197 -19.58 -4.47 21.10
C GLY A 197 -20.01 -3.88 22.46
N VAL A 198 -19.73 -4.56 23.58
CA VAL A 198 -20.07 -4.10 24.93
C VAL A 198 -18.91 -3.31 25.53
N TRP A 199 -19.21 -2.11 26.03
CA TRP A 199 -18.28 -1.30 26.82
C TRP A 199 -18.21 -1.79 28.26
N TYR A 200 -17.00 -2.04 28.75
CA TYR A 200 -16.70 -2.46 30.12
C TYR A 200 -15.83 -1.43 30.82
N THR A 201 -16.00 -1.26 32.13
CA THR A 201 -15.14 -0.37 32.92
C THR A 201 -13.77 -1.01 33.14
N THR A 202 -12.69 -0.25 32.93
CA THR A 202 -11.33 -0.71 33.17
C THR A 202 -11.11 -1.07 34.64
N SER A 203 -11.74 -0.31 35.55
CA SER A 203 -11.68 -0.57 36.99
C SER A 203 -12.27 -1.93 37.37
N SER A 204 -13.29 -2.43 36.65
CA SER A 204 -13.83 -3.78 36.90
C SER A 204 -12.86 -4.88 36.45
N LEU A 205 -12.13 -4.69 35.36
CA LEU A 205 -11.06 -5.60 34.92
C LEU A 205 -9.91 -5.63 35.94
N ILE A 206 -9.44 -4.47 36.38
CA ILE A 206 -8.38 -4.37 37.39
C ILE A 206 -8.81 -5.02 38.71
N ARG A 207 -10.06 -4.80 39.14
CA ARG A 207 -10.63 -5.44 40.33
C ARG A 207 -10.67 -6.97 40.18
N TYR A 208 -11.15 -7.48 39.05
CA TYR A 208 -11.14 -8.92 38.76
C TYR A 208 -9.72 -9.50 38.84
N LEU A 209 -8.72 -8.81 38.26
CA LEU A 209 -7.32 -9.24 38.34
C LEU A 209 -6.78 -9.18 39.77
N LYS A 210 -7.10 -8.16 40.56
CA LYS A 210 -6.69 -8.05 41.97
C LYS A 210 -7.27 -9.19 42.82
N GLU A 211 -8.54 -9.52 42.63
CA GLU A 211 -9.25 -10.52 43.44
C GLU A 211 -8.89 -11.95 43.02
N HIS A 212 -8.81 -12.21 41.72
CA HIS A 212 -8.66 -13.57 41.20
C HIS A 212 -7.25 -13.88 40.68
N HIS A 213 -6.40 -12.90 40.39
CA HIS A 213 -5.06 -13.13 39.85
C HIS A 213 -4.03 -12.12 40.40
N PRO A 214 -3.91 -11.92 41.74
CA PRO A 214 -3.12 -10.84 42.34
C PRO A 214 -1.60 -10.86 42.04
N PHE A 215 -1.11 -11.92 41.42
CA PHE A 215 0.29 -12.15 41.06
C PHE A 215 0.45 -12.51 39.58
N PHE A 216 -0.49 -12.08 38.72
CA PHE A 216 -0.45 -12.39 37.29
C PHE A 216 0.78 -11.81 36.59
N LEU A 217 1.19 -10.59 36.98
CA LEU A 217 2.32 -9.85 36.41
C LEU A 217 3.57 -9.99 37.27
N ILE A 218 3.51 -9.53 38.53
CA ILE A 218 4.64 -9.61 39.45
C ILE A 218 4.41 -10.75 40.46
N PRO A 219 5.29 -11.77 40.49
CA PRO A 219 5.15 -12.90 41.40
C PRO A 219 5.10 -12.48 42.87
N LYS A 220 4.41 -13.25 43.72
CA LYS A 220 4.37 -13.04 45.17
C LYS A 220 5.75 -13.02 45.83
N LYS A 221 6.70 -13.77 45.27
CA LYS A 221 8.09 -13.85 45.73
C LYS A 221 9.01 -13.72 44.51
N PRO A 222 9.24 -12.50 44.00
CA PRO A 222 10.08 -12.30 42.83
C PRO A 222 11.55 -12.59 43.19
N LYS A 223 12.33 -12.96 42.18
CA LYS A 223 13.78 -13.13 42.33
C LYS A 223 14.45 -11.78 42.15
N TYR A 224 15.42 -11.47 43.00
CA TYR A 224 16.21 -10.24 42.94
C TYR A 224 17.66 -10.58 42.67
N GLN A 225 18.33 -9.79 41.82
CA GLN A 225 19.78 -9.92 41.59
C GLN A 225 20.59 -9.52 42.82
N HIS A 226 20.12 -8.52 43.58
CA HIS A 226 20.83 -8.01 44.76
C HIS A 226 19.90 -7.86 45.97
N LYS A 227 20.46 -8.08 47.17
CA LYS A 227 19.73 -8.06 48.45
C LYS A 227 19.01 -6.73 48.72
N HIS A 228 19.63 -5.61 48.38
CA HIS A 228 19.04 -4.28 48.59
C HIS A 228 17.77 -4.03 47.76
N TYR A 229 17.56 -4.75 46.64
CA TYR A 229 16.28 -4.69 45.92
C TYR A 229 15.20 -5.50 46.62
N ALA A 230 15.56 -6.62 47.27
CA ALA A 230 14.61 -7.40 48.06
C ALA A 230 14.06 -6.61 49.25
N GLU A 231 14.87 -5.73 49.84
CA GLU A 231 14.45 -4.83 50.93
C GLU A 231 13.39 -3.82 50.49
N LYS A 232 13.34 -3.47 49.20
CA LYS A 232 12.31 -2.58 48.63
C LYS A 232 11.02 -3.32 48.25
N GLY A 233 10.99 -4.64 48.38
CA GLY A 233 9.80 -5.47 48.14
C GLY A 233 9.36 -5.52 46.68
N ARG A 234 8.17 -6.08 46.46
CA ARG A 234 7.63 -6.40 45.13
C ARG A 234 7.53 -5.19 44.19
N TYR A 235 7.33 -4.00 44.74
CA TYR A 235 7.15 -2.75 43.98
C TYR A 235 8.36 -1.82 44.03
N GLY A 236 9.52 -2.33 44.48
CA GLY A 236 10.74 -1.56 44.68
C GLY A 236 11.28 -0.83 43.45
N ASN A 237 10.88 -1.25 42.25
CA ASN A 237 11.27 -0.66 40.97
C ASN A 237 10.40 0.54 40.55
N PHE A 238 9.24 0.76 41.18
CA PHE A 238 8.25 1.73 40.74
C PHE A 238 8.17 2.90 41.71
N GLN A 239 8.24 4.11 41.14
CA GLN A 239 8.17 5.35 41.88
C GLN A 239 7.24 6.31 41.18
N GLU A 240 6.38 6.95 41.96
CA GLU A 240 5.54 8.03 41.48
C GLU A 240 6.25 9.37 41.57
N ARG A 241 5.77 10.36 40.83
CA ARG A 241 6.28 11.74 40.92
C ARG A 241 5.12 12.73 40.95
N THR A 242 5.34 13.89 41.56
CA THR A 242 4.38 14.99 41.55
C THR A 242 4.28 15.68 40.20
N ASP A 243 5.38 15.64 39.43
CA ASP A 243 5.51 16.21 38.09
C ASP A 243 6.67 15.50 37.36
N ARG A 244 6.94 15.90 36.11
CA ARG A 244 7.96 15.27 35.24
C ARG A 244 9.38 15.29 35.85
N TRP A 245 9.68 16.31 36.67
CA TRP A 245 11.00 16.57 37.27
C TRP A 245 11.02 16.33 38.79
N GLY A 246 9.88 15.99 39.39
CA GLY A 246 9.71 15.80 40.82
C GLY A 246 10.48 14.59 41.38
N THR A 247 10.73 14.64 42.69
CA THR A 247 11.39 13.55 43.42
C THR A 247 10.52 12.28 43.41
N GLY A 248 11.15 11.13 43.20
CA GLY A 248 10.48 9.83 43.22
C GLY A 248 9.92 9.47 44.59
N ILE A 249 8.65 9.15 44.64
CA ILE A 249 7.92 8.65 45.81
C ILE A 249 7.78 7.14 45.66
N GLN A 250 8.36 6.40 46.59
CA GLN A 250 8.33 4.94 46.57
C GLN A 250 6.91 4.40 46.77
N ILE A 251 6.53 3.38 45.98
CA ILE A 251 5.32 2.59 46.23
C ILE A 251 5.71 1.42 47.15
N LEU A 252 5.05 1.31 48.31
CA LEU A 252 5.32 0.22 49.26
C LEU A 252 4.33 -0.92 49.05
N GLU A 253 4.80 -2.16 49.18
CA GLU A 253 3.93 -3.34 49.08
C GLU A 253 2.85 -3.39 50.18
N SER A 254 3.10 -2.72 51.30
CA SER A 254 2.14 -2.56 52.40
C SER A 254 1.02 -1.56 52.11
N ASP A 255 1.13 -0.73 51.05
CA ASP A 255 0.09 0.23 50.70
C ASP A 255 -1.18 -0.52 50.25
N THR A 256 -2.35 -0.13 50.75
CA THR A 256 -3.62 -0.83 50.49
C THR A 256 -4.02 -0.80 49.00
N ASP A 257 -3.53 0.19 48.28
CA ASP A 257 -3.74 0.44 46.85
C ASP A 257 -2.51 0.13 45.98
N ALA A 258 -1.45 -0.47 46.54
CA ALA A 258 -0.19 -0.74 45.84
C ALA A 258 -0.39 -1.48 44.50
N PHE A 259 -1.29 -2.46 44.48
CA PHE A 259 -1.67 -3.20 43.27
C PHE A 259 -2.26 -2.29 42.19
N LEU A 260 -3.12 -1.35 42.56
CA LEU A 260 -3.73 -0.43 41.60
C LEU A 260 -2.67 0.52 41.04
N ARG A 261 -1.77 0.99 41.91
CA ARG A 261 -0.69 1.91 41.54
C ARG A 261 0.35 1.27 40.63
N VAL A 262 0.55 -0.06 40.64
CA VAL A 262 1.52 -0.72 39.77
C VAL A 262 0.83 -1.57 38.70
N GLU A 263 0.28 -2.72 39.05
CA GLU A 263 -0.35 -3.61 38.07
C GLU A 263 -1.63 -3.02 37.46
N GLY A 264 -2.37 -2.19 38.19
CA GLY A 264 -3.52 -1.46 37.65
C GLY A 264 -3.11 -0.53 36.50
N ARG A 265 -2.04 0.26 36.70
CA ARG A 265 -1.47 1.10 35.63
C ARG A 265 -0.98 0.26 34.45
N PHE A 266 -0.32 -0.88 34.70
CA PHE A 266 0.08 -1.79 33.64
C PHE A 266 -1.11 -2.23 32.78
N VAL A 267 -2.25 -2.57 33.39
CA VAL A 267 -3.45 -2.98 32.65
C VAL A 267 -3.96 -1.85 31.76
N GLU A 268 -3.98 -0.61 32.25
CA GLU A 268 -4.34 0.55 31.42
C GLU A 268 -3.42 0.68 30.20
N ARG A 269 -2.09 0.65 30.39
CA ARG A 269 -1.10 0.78 29.30
C ARG A 269 -1.13 -0.42 28.36
N PHE A 270 -1.42 -1.61 28.89
CA PHE A 270 -1.62 -2.79 28.06
C PHE A 270 -2.81 -2.59 27.12
N LEU A 271 -3.95 -2.07 27.60
CA LEU A 271 -5.14 -1.85 26.76
C LEU A 271 -4.89 -0.83 25.64
N GLU A 272 -4.31 0.33 25.93
CA GLU A 272 -3.95 1.33 24.90
C GLU A 272 -2.70 0.98 24.09
N GLY A 273 -2.01 -0.09 24.47
CA GLY A 273 -0.87 -0.66 23.77
C GLY A 273 -1.31 -1.67 22.73
N LEU A 274 -0.90 -2.92 22.94
CA LEU A 274 -1.03 -4.01 21.97
C LEU A 274 -2.45 -4.22 21.41
N PRO A 275 -3.52 -4.31 22.23
CA PRO A 275 -4.87 -4.55 21.73
C PRO A 275 -5.43 -3.36 20.94
N LEU A 276 -5.12 -2.12 21.34
CA LEU A 276 -5.52 -0.94 20.58
C LEU A 276 -4.75 -0.84 19.25
N LEU A 277 -3.43 -1.07 19.27
CA LEU A 277 -2.56 -1.08 18.08
C LEU A 277 -2.92 -2.12 17.03
N LEU A 278 -3.53 -3.23 17.46
CA LEU A 278 -4.02 -4.26 16.55
C LEU A 278 -5.46 -4.00 16.08
N GLY A 279 -6.06 -2.90 16.55
CA GLY A 279 -7.47 -2.59 16.34
C GLY A 279 -8.40 -3.62 16.96
N TYR A 280 -7.98 -4.39 17.97
CA TYR A 280 -8.80 -5.42 18.63
C TYR A 280 -9.81 -4.85 19.62
N ILE A 281 -9.47 -3.68 20.16
CA ILE A 281 -10.33 -2.98 21.10
C ILE A 281 -10.42 -1.50 20.75
N GLU A 282 -11.44 -0.87 21.29
CA GLU A 282 -11.51 0.57 21.47
C GLU A 282 -11.37 0.89 22.96
N VAL A 283 -10.87 2.08 23.26
CA VAL A 283 -10.66 2.54 24.64
C VAL A 283 -11.29 3.91 24.82
N ALA A 284 -11.72 4.23 26.05
CA ALA A 284 -12.29 5.52 26.38
C ALA A 284 -11.58 6.13 27.58
N TYR A 285 -11.16 7.38 27.43
CA TYR A 285 -10.42 8.13 28.44
C TYR A 285 -11.30 9.14 29.16
N SER A 286 -10.88 9.52 30.36
CA SER A 286 -11.40 10.70 31.04
C SER A 286 -11.03 11.96 30.25
N GLU A 287 -11.98 12.87 30.07
CA GLU A 287 -11.72 14.22 29.56
C GLU A 287 -11.17 15.16 30.66
N THR A 288 -11.18 14.72 31.92
CA THR A 288 -10.73 15.54 33.04
C THR A 288 -9.22 15.52 33.13
N GLU A 289 -8.60 16.71 33.23
CA GLU A 289 -7.17 16.85 33.48
C GLU A 289 -6.73 16.06 34.73
N TYR A 290 -5.70 15.24 34.58
CA TYR A 290 -5.16 14.44 35.68
C TYR A 290 -4.41 15.31 36.69
N LYS A 291 -4.90 15.31 37.95
CA LYS A 291 -4.30 16.07 39.07
C LYS A 291 -3.55 15.21 40.09
N GLY A 292 -3.38 13.92 39.79
CA GLY A 292 -2.72 12.97 40.68
C GLY A 292 -1.21 12.91 40.48
N ARG A 293 -0.60 11.81 40.93
CA ARG A 293 0.84 11.58 40.76
C ARG A 293 1.12 10.79 39.49
N LEU A 294 2.15 11.17 38.76
CA LEU A 294 2.58 10.49 37.56
C LEU A 294 3.32 9.17 37.89
N PRO A 295 3.21 8.15 37.03
CA PRO A 295 2.37 8.11 35.83
C PRO A 295 0.86 8.09 36.16
N GLU A 296 0.00 8.49 35.22
CA GLU A 296 -1.43 8.65 35.46
C GLU A 296 -2.10 7.34 35.92
N MET A 297 -3.20 7.43 36.67
CA MET A 297 -3.99 6.26 37.09
C MET A 297 -5.47 6.59 36.98
N ASN A 298 -6.29 5.61 36.62
CA ASN A 298 -7.73 5.76 36.37
C ASN A 298 -8.02 6.84 35.31
N GLN A 299 -7.24 6.85 34.23
CA GLN A 299 -7.49 7.74 33.10
C GLN A 299 -8.09 7.02 31.90
N LEU A 300 -7.73 5.76 31.67
CA LEU A 300 -8.44 4.88 30.73
C LEU A 300 -9.61 4.22 31.48
N LEU A 301 -10.82 4.76 31.29
CA LEU A 301 -11.99 4.45 32.11
C LEU A 301 -12.80 3.28 31.57
N ALA A 302 -12.83 3.07 30.25
CA ALA A 302 -13.56 1.98 29.63
C ALA A 302 -12.84 1.40 28.42
N PHE A 303 -13.21 0.18 28.06
CA PHE A 303 -12.75 -0.49 26.84
C PHE A 303 -13.87 -1.35 26.24
N ARG A 304 -13.78 -1.60 24.94
CA ARG A 304 -14.71 -2.44 24.19
C ARG A 304 -13.95 -3.36 23.24
N VAL A 305 -14.26 -4.65 23.32
CA VAL A 305 -13.74 -5.65 22.39
C VAL A 305 -14.61 -5.69 21.14
N ASN A 306 -14.01 -5.83 19.96
CA ASN A 306 -14.75 -5.95 18.70
C ASN A 306 -14.87 -7.40 18.20
N ASP A 307 -15.70 -7.61 17.19
CA ASP A 307 -15.96 -8.94 16.61
C ASP A 307 -14.71 -9.53 15.96
N MET A 308 -13.94 -8.71 15.24
CA MET A 308 -12.69 -9.10 14.60
C MET A 308 -11.72 -9.76 15.58
N PHE A 309 -11.55 -9.19 16.78
CA PHE A 309 -10.72 -9.80 17.82
C PHE A 309 -11.18 -11.22 18.16
N LEU A 310 -12.48 -11.43 18.39
CA LEU A 310 -12.96 -12.77 18.72
C LEU A 310 -12.86 -13.75 17.54
N HIS A 311 -13.08 -13.30 16.30
CA HIS A 311 -12.86 -14.11 15.10
C HIS A 311 -11.39 -14.54 14.98
N VAL A 312 -10.45 -13.61 15.19
CA VAL A 312 -9.01 -13.93 15.18
C VAL A 312 -8.65 -14.91 16.30
N MET A 313 -9.17 -14.70 17.52
CA MET A 313 -8.85 -15.55 18.66
C MET A 313 -9.46 -16.95 18.57
N SER A 314 -10.62 -17.10 17.92
CA SER A 314 -11.26 -18.39 17.63
C SER A 314 -10.66 -19.09 16.41
N GLY A 315 -10.05 -18.33 15.49
CA GLY A 315 -9.60 -18.83 14.20
C GLY A 315 -10.70 -18.84 13.13
N ASP A 316 -11.87 -18.30 13.43
CA ASP A 316 -13.04 -18.25 12.55
C ASP A 316 -13.04 -16.99 11.66
N LEU A 317 -11.88 -16.65 11.09
CA LEU A 317 -11.77 -15.48 10.22
C LEU A 317 -12.36 -15.78 8.83
N ILE A 318 -13.24 -14.90 8.36
CA ILE A 318 -13.83 -15.01 7.02
C ILE A 318 -12.76 -14.69 5.97
N GLU A 319 -12.53 -15.61 5.04
CA GLU A 319 -11.62 -15.38 3.91
C GLU A 319 -12.11 -14.21 3.04
N PRO A 320 -11.19 -13.42 2.44
CA PRO A 320 -11.58 -12.24 1.67
C PRO A 320 -12.46 -12.61 0.47
N LYS A 321 -13.53 -11.84 0.28
CA LYS A 321 -14.44 -12.00 -0.85
C LYS A 321 -14.03 -11.05 -1.96
N VAL A 322 -13.69 -11.62 -3.13
CA VAL A 322 -13.33 -10.86 -4.33
C VAL A 322 -14.51 -10.85 -5.31
N THR A 323 -14.90 -9.69 -5.80
CA THR A 323 -15.95 -9.54 -6.81
C THR A 323 -15.45 -8.71 -7.98
N VAL A 324 -15.60 -9.21 -9.20
CA VAL A 324 -15.27 -8.46 -10.42
C VAL A 324 -16.54 -7.88 -11.01
N GLN A 325 -16.61 -6.56 -11.09
CA GLN A 325 -17.76 -5.82 -11.57
C GLN A 325 -17.70 -5.58 -13.08
N PRO A 326 -18.85 -5.41 -13.77
CA PRO A 326 -18.90 -5.11 -15.20
C PRO A 326 -18.16 -3.82 -15.61
N ASN A 327 -17.92 -2.90 -14.68
CA ASN A 327 -17.20 -1.63 -14.92
C ASN A 327 -15.67 -1.77 -14.79
N PHE A 328 -15.13 -2.99 -14.78
CA PHE A 328 -13.70 -3.31 -14.62
C PHE A 328 -13.13 -3.03 -13.22
N GLU A 329 -13.99 -2.83 -12.23
CA GLU A 329 -13.58 -2.75 -10.83
C GLU A 329 -13.54 -4.14 -10.19
N VAL A 330 -12.55 -4.35 -9.35
CA VAL A 330 -12.37 -5.52 -8.51
C VAL A 330 -12.54 -5.06 -7.06
N HIS A 331 -13.60 -5.54 -6.42
CA HIS A 331 -13.92 -5.24 -5.04
C HIS A 331 -13.39 -6.37 -4.16
N VAL A 332 -12.58 -6.05 -3.17
CA VAL A 332 -12.03 -7.00 -2.20
C VAL A 332 -12.57 -6.62 -0.82
N GLU A 333 -13.52 -7.40 -0.33
CA GLU A 333 -14.13 -7.28 1.00
C GLU A 333 -13.35 -8.19 1.97
N SER A 334 -12.83 -7.63 3.06
CA SER A 334 -12.05 -8.40 4.05
C SER A 334 -12.10 -7.76 5.43
N GLU A 335 -12.11 -8.57 6.49
CA GLU A 335 -12.00 -8.08 7.87
C GLU A 335 -10.59 -7.57 8.20
N LEU A 336 -9.56 -8.24 7.68
CA LEU A 336 -8.14 -7.87 7.81
C LEU A 336 -7.56 -7.41 6.47
N TYR A 337 -6.46 -6.66 6.49
CA TYR A 337 -5.78 -6.23 5.26
C TYR A 337 -5.36 -7.42 4.37
N PRO A 338 -5.95 -7.61 3.17
CA PRO A 338 -5.79 -8.83 2.39
C PRO A 338 -4.55 -8.78 1.47
N VAL A 339 -3.36 -8.61 2.04
CA VAL A 339 -2.12 -8.34 1.29
C VAL A 339 -1.85 -9.34 0.18
N ARG A 340 -2.11 -10.63 0.40
CA ARG A 340 -1.84 -11.69 -0.58
C ARG A 340 -2.62 -11.50 -1.88
N ILE A 341 -3.88 -11.10 -1.74
CA ILE A 341 -4.78 -10.85 -2.88
C ILE A 341 -4.41 -9.52 -3.52
N LEU A 342 -4.21 -8.49 -2.70
CA LEU A 342 -3.83 -7.16 -3.18
C LEU A 342 -2.50 -7.18 -3.95
N ALA A 343 -1.48 -7.89 -3.47
CA ALA A 343 -0.18 -8.02 -4.12
C ALA A 343 -0.25 -8.70 -5.50
N GLN A 344 -1.28 -9.53 -5.74
CA GLN A 344 -1.54 -10.10 -7.06
C GLN A 344 -2.36 -9.17 -7.94
N LEU A 345 -3.40 -8.52 -7.38
CA LEU A 345 -4.28 -7.63 -8.12
C LEU A 345 -3.60 -6.31 -8.52
N THR A 346 -2.70 -5.75 -7.70
CA THR A 346 -2.00 -4.48 -8.00
C THR A 346 -1.05 -4.59 -9.20
N LYS A 347 -0.66 -5.81 -9.58
CA LYS A 347 0.06 -6.10 -10.84
C LYS A 347 -0.82 -5.96 -12.07
N LEU A 348 -2.14 -5.98 -11.92
CA LEU A 348 -3.13 -5.92 -13.00
C LEU A 348 -3.99 -4.65 -12.95
N ALA A 349 -4.10 -4.03 -11.77
CA ALA A 349 -5.03 -2.96 -11.46
C ALA A 349 -4.36 -1.83 -10.68
N ASP A 350 -5.00 -0.66 -10.71
CA ASP A 350 -4.68 0.46 -9.81
C ASP A 350 -5.66 0.48 -8.63
N VAL A 351 -5.16 0.83 -7.45
CA VAL A 351 -6.00 0.99 -6.26
C VAL A 351 -6.75 2.31 -6.38
N VAL A 352 -8.09 2.26 -6.34
CA VAL A 352 -8.99 3.43 -6.40
C VAL A 352 -9.38 3.88 -4.99
N THR A 353 -9.73 2.92 -4.14
CA THR A 353 -10.15 3.18 -2.76
C THR A 353 -9.56 2.13 -1.83
N LYS A 354 -9.08 2.58 -0.67
CA LYS A 354 -8.62 1.75 0.43
C LYS A 354 -9.52 2.00 1.63
N ASP A 355 -10.27 0.98 2.02
CA ASP A 355 -11.10 0.93 3.22
C ASP A 355 -11.33 -0.57 3.54
N ARG A 356 -12.33 -0.90 4.35
CA ARG A 356 -12.83 -2.28 4.54
C ARG A 356 -13.14 -3.01 3.23
N THR A 357 -13.58 -2.26 2.22
CA THR A 357 -13.69 -2.75 0.84
C THR A 357 -12.65 -2.05 -0.01
N ASN A 358 -11.64 -2.80 -0.45
CA ASN A 358 -10.62 -2.29 -1.35
C ASN A 358 -11.15 -2.35 -2.78
N ILE A 359 -11.18 -1.22 -3.48
CA ILE A 359 -11.62 -1.13 -4.86
C ILE A 359 -10.40 -0.93 -5.74
N LEU A 360 -10.17 -1.85 -6.67
CA LEU A 360 -9.11 -1.77 -7.67
C LEU A 360 -9.72 -1.68 -9.07
N LYS A 361 -9.13 -0.92 -9.97
CA LYS A 361 -9.58 -0.81 -11.36
C LYS A 361 -8.57 -1.45 -12.28
N LEU A 362 -9.01 -2.46 -13.05
CA LEU A 362 -8.15 -3.15 -14.02
C LEU A 362 -7.59 -2.17 -15.03
N GLN A 363 -6.30 -2.31 -15.33
CA GLN A 363 -5.58 -1.44 -16.27
C GLN A 363 -5.02 -2.25 -17.41
N LYS A 364 -5.45 -1.92 -18.63
CA LYS A 364 -4.97 -2.57 -19.87
C LYS A 364 -3.45 -2.68 -19.91
N LYS A 365 -2.75 -1.57 -19.65
CA LYS A 365 -1.28 -1.53 -19.70
C LYS A 365 -0.64 -2.53 -18.73
N LYS A 366 -1.14 -2.61 -17.49
CA LYS A 366 -0.61 -3.50 -16.46
C LYS A 366 -0.86 -4.98 -16.79
N VAL A 367 -2.06 -5.28 -17.28
CA VAL A 367 -2.41 -6.63 -17.76
C VAL A 367 -1.47 -7.05 -18.89
N LEU A 368 -1.25 -6.18 -19.88
CA LEU A 368 -0.32 -6.45 -20.99
C LEU A 368 1.12 -6.63 -20.52
N THR A 369 1.58 -5.84 -19.54
CA THR A 369 2.92 -6.02 -18.95
C THR A 369 3.07 -7.40 -18.31
N GLN A 370 2.08 -7.87 -17.55
CA GLN A 370 2.15 -9.20 -16.93
C GLN A 370 2.14 -10.33 -17.98
N LEU A 371 1.37 -10.18 -19.06
CA LEU A 371 1.38 -11.15 -20.17
C LEU A 371 2.72 -11.18 -20.89
N SER A 372 3.39 -10.02 -21.06
CA SER A 372 4.72 -9.97 -21.69
C SER A 372 5.83 -10.59 -20.84
N GLU A 373 5.67 -10.61 -19.51
CA GLU A 373 6.63 -11.24 -18.59
C GLU A 373 6.41 -12.76 -18.48
N ARG A 374 5.20 -13.25 -18.78
CA ARG A 374 4.78 -14.64 -18.57
C ARG A 374 3.83 -15.11 -19.68
N GLU A 375 4.38 -15.84 -20.64
CA GLU A 375 3.59 -16.44 -21.74
C GLU A 375 2.48 -17.38 -21.25
N ASP A 376 2.65 -18.03 -20.10
CA ASP A 376 1.69 -18.98 -19.53
C ASP A 376 0.57 -18.32 -18.69
N PHE A 377 0.59 -16.99 -18.58
CA PHE A 377 -0.25 -16.28 -17.62
C PHE A 377 -1.69 -16.09 -18.14
N ASP A 378 -2.63 -16.74 -17.47
CA ASP A 378 -4.07 -16.62 -17.76
C ASP A 378 -4.76 -15.70 -16.75
N VAL A 379 -4.93 -14.44 -17.15
CA VAL A 379 -5.56 -13.38 -16.35
C VAL A 379 -7.01 -13.74 -15.99
N ILE A 380 -7.75 -14.32 -16.93
CA ILE A 380 -9.17 -14.66 -16.75
C ILE A 380 -9.29 -15.77 -15.71
N LYS A 381 -8.53 -16.86 -15.86
CA LYS A 381 -8.52 -17.95 -14.86
C LYS A 381 -8.09 -17.45 -13.49
N LEU A 382 -7.12 -16.53 -13.41
CA LEU A 382 -6.71 -15.96 -12.12
C LEU A 382 -7.86 -15.21 -11.45
N LEU A 383 -8.53 -14.31 -12.17
CA LEU A 383 -9.63 -13.51 -11.63
C LEU A 383 -10.86 -14.37 -11.29
N GLU A 384 -11.21 -15.37 -12.12
CA GLU A 384 -12.30 -16.32 -11.83
C GLU A 384 -11.98 -17.20 -10.61
N LYS A 385 -10.72 -17.61 -10.45
CA LYS A 385 -10.26 -18.36 -9.27
C LYS A 385 -10.34 -17.52 -8.00
N MET A 386 -9.97 -16.24 -8.07
CA MET A 386 -10.04 -15.32 -6.93
C MET A 386 -11.47 -14.97 -6.54
N SER A 387 -12.34 -14.72 -7.51
CA SER A 387 -13.73 -14.37 -7.23
C SER A 387 -14.61 -15.58 -6.87
N GLY A 388 -14.18 -16.79 -7.23
CA GLY A 388 -15.00 -17.99 -7.14
C GLY A 388 -16.19 -18.00 -8.11
N GLN A 389 -16.25 -17.05 -9.04
CA GLN A 389 -17.36 -16.86 -9.98
C GLN A 389 -16.83 -16.57 -11.39
N LYS A 390 -17.66 -16.86 -12.40
CA LYS A 390 -17.35 -16.46 -13.78
C LYS A 390 -17.34 -14.94 -13.90
N LEU A 391 -16.43 -14.40 -14.71
CA LEU A 391 -16.36 -12.96 -14.95
C LEU A 391 -17.60 -12.46 -15.69
N PRO A 392 -18.00 -11.18 -15.49
CA PRO A 392 -18.96 -10.52 -16.35
C PRO A 392 -18.55 -10.64 -17.82
N GLN A 393 -19.52 -10.93 -18.70
CA GLN A 393 -19.25 -11.25 -20.11
C GLN A 393 -18.50 -10.14 -20.84
N ASN A 394 -18.83 -8.88 -20.55
CA ASN A 394 -18.16 -7.72 -21.14
C ASN A 394 -16.70 -7.60 -20.69
N VAL A 395 -16.40 -7.85 -19.41
CA VAL A 395 -15.02 -7.86 -18.90
C VAL A 395 -14.22 -8.99 -19.54
N ARG A 396 -14.82 -10.17 -19.67
CA ARG A 396 -14.17 -11.32 -20.31
C ARG A 396 -13.80 -11.03 -21.77
N ILE A 397 -14.75 -10.52 -22.56
CA ILE A 397 -14.51 -10.17 -23.98
C ILE A 397 -13.37 -9.16 -24.10
N GLU A 398 -13.39 -8.11 -23.29
CA GLU A 398 -12.36 -7.08 -23.34
C GLU A 398 -10.98 -7.61 -22.93
N LEU A 399 -10.90 -8.48 -21.90
CA LEU A 399 -9.65 -9.14 -21.52
C LEU A 399 -9.12 -10.06 -22.62
N ASP A 400 -9.99 -10.84 -23.27
CA ASP A 400 -9.63 -11.68 -24.42
C ASP A 400 -9.11 -10.81 -25.58
N GLU A 401 -9.72 -9.65 -25.85
CA GLU A 401 -9.24 -8.70 -26.85
C GLU A 401 -7.88 -8.09 -26.49
N TRP A 402 -7.62 -7.81 -25.21
CA TRP A 402 -6.32 -7.31 -24.76
C TRP A 402 -5.23 -8.37 -24.97
N VAL A 403 -5.50 -9.62 -24.62
CA VAL A 403 -4.59 -10.76 -24.88
C VAL A 403 -4.37 -10.94 -26.38
N GLY A 404 -5.43 -10.96 -27.19
CA GLY A 404 -5.29 -11.12 -28.64
C GLY A 404 -4.52 -9.98 -29.32
N ALA A 405 -4.53 -8.77 -28.74
CA ALA A 405 -3.78 -7.64 -29.25
C ALA A 405 -2.26 -7.73 -28.97
N SER A 406 -1.82 -8.44 -27.91
CA SER A 406 -0.38 -8.64 -27.68
C SER A 406 0.26 -9.56 -28.71
N ASP A 407 -0.51 -10.50 -29.27
CA ASP A 407 -0.01 -11.47 -30.26
C ASP A 407 0.11 -10.89 -31.67
N ALA A 408 -0.31 -9.64 -31.89
CA ALA A 408 -0.40 -9.03 -33.22
C ALA A 408 0.97 -8.58 -33.79
N PHE A 409 2.02 -8.48 -32.97
CA PHE A 409 3.32 -7.95 -33.41
C PHE A 409 4.47 -8.83 -32.89
N THR A 410 5.24 -9.43 -33.81
CA THR A 410 6.50 -10.10 -33.51
C THR A 410 7.66 -9.14 -33.75
N LEU A 411 8.43 -8.83 -32.71
CA LEU A 411 9.65 -8.03 -32.83
C LEU A 411 10.86 -8.97 -32.98
N TYR A 412 11.53 -8.90 -34.12
CA TYR A 412 12.78 -9.61 -34.35
C TYR A 412 13.99 -8.73 -34.03
N GLU A 413 14.82 -9.16 -33.10
CA GLU A 413 16.07 -8.47 -32.72
C GLU A 413 17.30 -9.16 -33.30
N ASN A 414 18.34 -8.38 -33.62
CA ASN A 414 19.62 -8.89 -34.16
C ASN A 414 19.50 -9.69 -35.47
N VAL A 415 18.45 -9.44 -36.24
CA VAL A 415 18.20 -10.04 -37.56
C VAL A 415 18.54 -9.07 -38.69
N VAL A 416 18.65 -9.58 -39.91
CA VAL A 416 18.67 -8.77 -41.12
C VAL A 416 17.61 -9.23 -42.10
N LEU A 417 17.24 -8.33 -43.01
CA LEU A 417 16.38 -8.65 -44.14
C LEU A 417 17.26 -9.06 -45.32
N LEU A 418 17.12 -10.31 -45.77
CA LEU A 418 17.74 -10.82 -46.99
C LEU A 418 16.79 -10.62 -48.16
N GLU A 419 17.28 -9.96 -49.20
CA GLU A 419 16.62 -9.83 -50.49
C GLU A 419 17.44 -10.58 -51.53
N GLY A 420 16.82 -11.49 -52.28
CA GLY A 420 17.54 -12.30 -53.26
C GLY A 420 16.64 -13.19 -54.12
N ALA A 421 17.27 -14.04 -54.93
CA ALA A 421 16.54 -14.99 -55.77
C ALA A 421 15.72 -15.98 -54.92
N PRO A 422 14.56 -16.47 -55.40
CA PRO A 422 13.70 -17.39 -54.65
C PRO A 422 14.40 -18.66 -54.17
N ASN A 423 15.37 -19.16 -54.94
CA ASN A 423 16.06 -20.43 -54.73
C ASN A 423 17.56 -20.20 -54.50
N LEU A 424 17.92 -19.35 -53.55
CA LEU A 424 19.31 -19.27 -53.11
C LEU A 424 19.72 -20.60 -52.43
N PRO A 425 20.88 -21.17 -52.79
CA PRO A 425 21.31 -22.45 -52.25
C PRO A 425 21.66 -22.33 -50.76
N GLU A 426 21.20 -23.30 -49.96
CA GLU A 426 21.64 -23.52 -48.56
C GLU A 426 21.41 -22.34 -47.59
N ILE A 427 20.49 -21.42 -47.91
CA ILE A 427 20.18 -20.27 -47.03
C ILE A 427 19.13 -20.57 -45.95
N ASP A 428 18.50 -21.74 -45.99
CA ASP A 428 17.45 -22.11 -45.05
C ASP A 428 17.98 -22.25 -43.61
N GLU A 429 19.25 -22.65 -43.44
CA GLU A 429 19.93 -22.69 -42.12
C GLU A 429 19.99 -21.30 -41.45
N PHE A 430 19.96 -20.22 -42.23
CA PHE A 430 20.00 -18.85 -41.72
C PHE A 430 18.61 -18.20 -41.65
N THR A 431 17.58 -18.84 -42.19
CA THR A 431 16.25 -18.25 -42.36
C THR A 431 15.37 -18.48 -41.14
N ILE A 432 14.89 -17.38 -40.54
CA ILE A 432 13.90 -17.41 -39.46
C ILE A 432 12.50 -17.47 -40.06
N GLU A 433 12.20 -16.55 -40.98
CA GLU A 433 10.87 -16.40 -41.58
C GLU A 433 10.99 -15.97 -43.04
N SER A 434 10.17 -16.52 -43.93
CA SER A 434 10.09 -16.10 -45.33
C SER A 434 8.88 -15.20 -45.55
N ILE A 435 9.11 -13.89 -45.76
CA ILE A 435 8.03 -12.92 -46.01
C ILE A 435 7.48 -13.10 -47.43
N THR A 436 8.37 -13.27 -48.40
CA THR A 436 8.05 -13.66 -49.77
C THR A 436 9.13 -14.63 -50.26
N PRO A 437 8.96 -15.31 -51.40
CA PRO A 437 10.04 -16.12 -51.96
C PRO A 437 11.37 -15.36 -52.12
N ALA A 438 11.32 -14.05 -52.38
CA ALA A 438 12.50 -13.20 -52.60
C ALA A 438 12.98 -12.43 -51.35
N ILE A 439 12.22 -12.43 -50.26
CA ILE A 439 12.49 -11.63 -49.06
C ILE A 439 12.36 -12.50 -47.82
N LYS A 440 13.46 -12.66 -47.09
CA LYS A 440 13.56 -13.50 -45.91
C LYS A 440 14.13 -12.73 -44.71
N ILE A 441 13.65 -13.02 -43.51
CA ILE A 441 14.26 -12.58 -42.25
C ILE A 441 15.29 -13.64 -41.87
N VAL A 442 16.53 -13.23 -41.65
CA VAL A 442 17.66 -14.14 -41.42
C VAL A 442 18.45 -13.74 -40.17
N HIS A 443 18.97 -14.73 -39.45
CA HIS A 443 19.88 -14.53 -38.33
C HIS A 443 21.36 -14.59 -38.77
N SER A 444 22.25 -14.22 -37.86
CA SER A 444 23.71 -14.37 -38.04
C SER A 444 24.24 -13.76 -39.35
N PRO A 445 24.02 -12.45 -39.59
CA PRO A 445 24.28 -11.80 -40.88
C PRO A 445 25.72 -11.96 -41.38
N ASP A 446 26.70 -11.94 -40.48
CA ASP A 446 28.11 -12.05 -40.87
C ASP A 446 28.46 -13.48 -41.37
N ARG A 447 27.83 -14.51 -40.79
CA ARG A 447 27.99 -15.90 -41.24
C ARG A 447 27.30 -16.13 -42.58
N LEU A 448 26.08 -15.62 -42.73
CA LEU A 448 25.36 -15.67 -44.00
C LEU A 448 26.16 -14.96 -45.10
N PHE A 449 26.72 -13.77 -44.81
CA PHE A 449 27.52 -13.02 -45.78
C PHE A 449 28.75 -13.82 -46.24
N ALA A 450 29.48 -14.43 -45.30
CA ALA A 450 30.61 -15.29 -45.61
C ALA A 450 30.21 -16.54 -46.40
N HIS A 451 29.08 -17.17 -46.05
CA HIS A 451 28.53 -18.33 -46.75
C HIS A 451 28.16 -17.99 -48.20
N LEU A 452 27.49 -16.86 -48.43
CA LEU A 452 27.14 -16.42 -49.79
C LEU A 452 28.39 -16.13 -50.64
N LEU A 453 29.44 -15.55 -50.05
CA LEU A 453 30.73 -15.37 -50.74
C LEU A 453 31.41 -16.70 -51.10
N GLN A 454 31.37 -17.69 -50.21
CA GLN A 454 31.92 -19.03 -50.47
C GLN A 454 31.19 -19.76 -51.61
N LYS A 455 29.91 -19.45 -51.82
CA LYS A 455 29.09 -19.97 -52.92
C LYS A 455 29.22 -19.14 -54.21
N GLU A 456 30.26 -18.30 -54.31
CA GLU A 456 30.54 -17.45 -55.47
C GLU A 456 29.42 -16.44 -55.80
N LEU A 457 28.57 -16.10 -54.83
CA LEU A 457 27.59 -15.03 -54.96
C LEU A 457 28.20 -13.69 -54.55
N ILE A 458 27.58 -12.59 -55.00
CA ILE A 458 28.01 -11.22 -54.69
C ILE A 458 26.97 -10.58 -53.74
N PRO A 459 27.01 -10.87 -52.43
CA PRO A 459 26.08 -10.27 -51.47
C PRO A 459 26.41 -8.79 -51.23
N LEU A 460 25.36 -7.95 -51.17
CA LEU A 460 25.47 -6.54 -50.84
C LEU A 460 24.95 -6.28 -49.43
N ARG A 461 25.82 -5.81 -48.53
CA ARG A 461 25.40 -5.41 -47.17
C ARG A 461 25.02 -3.94 -47.15
N ILE A 462 23.77 -3.65 -46.85
CA ILE A 462 23.24 -2.29 -46.80
C ILE A 462 22.88 -1.96 -45.37
N LYS A 463 23.49 -0.89 -44.83
CA LYS A 463 23.10 -0.32 -43.55
C LYS A 463 22.26 0.92 -43.80
N HIS A 464 20.98 0.87 -43.44
CA HIS A 464 20.09 2.03 -43.50
C HIS A 464 20.35 2.99 -42.32
N ARG A 465 19.99 4.26 -42.50
CA ARG A 465 20.02 5.25 -41.41
C ARG A 465 18.73 5.17 -40.61
N SER A 466 18.77 5.58 -39.34
CA SER A 466 17.59 5.58 -38.46
C SER A 466 16.39 6.33 -39.02
N SER A 467 16.61 7.35 -39.86
CA SER A 467 15.56 8.19 -40.45
C SER A 467 15.35 8.00 -41.96
N ALA A 468 16.14 7.14 -42.64
CA ALA A 468 16.05 6.98 -44.09
C ALA A 468 16.72 5.70 -44.62
N PHE A 469 16.14 5.12 -45.68
CA PHE A 469 16.77 4.03 -46.43
C PHE A 469 17.98 4.53 -47.23
N THR A 470 19.15 3.93 -46.99
CA THR A 470 20.35 4.10 -47.82
C THR A 470 20.09 3.70 -49.27
N ARG A 471 20.57 4.51 -50.22
CA ARG A 471 20.45 4.23 -51.65
C ARG A 471 21.25 2.99 -52.04
N LEU A 472 20.65 2.16 -52.88
CA LEU A 472 21.30 1.01 -53.49
C LEU A 472 22.42 1.45 -54.45
N PRO A 473 23.54 0.70 -54.55
CA PRO A 473 24.56 0.90 -55.57
C PRO A 473 23.96 0.81 -56.99
N GLY A 474 24.54 1.53 -57.94
CA GLY A 474 24.14 1.45 -59.35
C GLY A 474 24.31 0.03 -59.89
N GLY A 475 23.24 -0.54 -60.46
CA GLY A 475 23.23 -1.92 -60.97
C GLY A 475 22.70 -2.98 -59.99
N ALA A 476 22.33 -2.61 -58.77
CA ALA A 476 21.70 -3.56 -57.83
C ALA A 476 20.25 -3.87 -58.22
N ASP A 477 19.93 -5.16 -58.30
CA ASP A 477 18.56 -5.65 -58.48
C ASP A 477 17.84 -5.69 -57.13
N THR A 478 16.61 -5.19 -57.11
CA THR A 478 15.76 -5.13 -55.92
C THR A 478 14.31 -5.43 -56.30
N ALA A 479 13.66 -6.25 -55.50
CA ALA A 479 12.24 -6.50 -55.44
C ALA A 479 11.44 -5.29 -54.89
N PHE A 480 12.09 -4.32 -54.25
CA PHE A 480 11.42 -3.09 -53.81
C PHE A 480 11.18 -2.12 -54.98
N PRO A 481 10.01 -1.47 -55.05
CA PRO A 481 9.68 -0.57 -56.15
C PRO A 481 10.62 0.65 -56.20
N ARG A 482 11.34 0.83 -57.32
CA ARG A 482 12.21 2.00 -57.57
C ARG A 482 11.35 3.26 -57.68
N ARG A 483 11.68 4.29 -56.89
CA ARG A 483 10.83 5.49 -56.77
C ARG A 483 10.99 6.54 -57.88
N ASP A 484 11.98 6.42 -58.78
CA ASP A 484 12.24 7.44 -59.80
C ASP A 484 12.51 6.86 -61.19
N MET A 485 11.45 6.62 -61.93
CA MET A 485 11.36 6.90 -63.37
C MET A 485 9.97 7.47 -63.55
N GLY A 486 9.89 8.72 -64.04
CA GLY A 486 8.62 9.39 -64.25
C GLY A 486 7.62 8.46 -64.93
N VAL A 487 6.51 8.19 -64.24
CA VAL A 487 5.33 7.64 -64.90
C VAL A 487 4.88 8.72 -65.88
N SER A 488 5.42 8.66 -67.09
CA SER A 488 4.69 9.11 -68.26
C SER A 488 3.34 8.42 -68.14
N LYS A 489 2.30 9.23 -68.01
CA LYS A 489 0.92 8.75 -67.98
C LYS A 489 0.62 8.18 -69.37
N SER A 490 1.08 6.97 -69.66
CA SER A 490 0.45 6.14 -70.69
C SER A 490 -0.96 5.89 -70.17
N LYS A 491 -1.93 6.50 -70.85
CA LYS A 491 -3.36 6.36 -70.57
C LYS A 491 -3.80 4.91 -70.83
N THR A 492 -3.50 3.99 -69.93
CA THR A 492 -4.40 2.87 -69.68
C THR A 492 -5.60 3.48 -68.98
N LYS A 493 -6.78 3.40 -69.61
CA LYS A 493 -8.07 3.83 -69.05
C LYS A 493 -8.38 3.02 -67.78
N ALA A 494 -7.73 3.37 -66.68
CA ALA A 494 -8.22 3.04 -65.35
C ALA A 494 -9.56 3.76 -65.22
N LYS A 495 -10.64 3.01 -65.00
CA LYS A 495 -11.96 3.56 -64.65
C LYS A 495 -11.72 4.64 -63.59
N ALA A 496 -12.08 5.88 -63.91
CA ALA A 496 -11.92 7.01 -63.01
C ALA A 496 -12.56 6.64 -61.68
N LYS A 497 -11.73 6.45 -60.64
CA LYS A 497 -12.23 6.28 -59.28
C LYS A 497 -13.09 7.52 -58.99
N LYS A 498 -14.37 7.32 -58.70
CA LYS A 498 -15.30 8.41 -58.34
C LYS A 498 -14.60 9.23 -57.26
N ARG A 499 -14.38 10.53 -57.53
CA ARG A 499 -13.99 11.47 -56.47
C ARG A 499 -15.17 11.54 -55.52
N VAL A 500 -15.04 10.89 -54.37
CA VAL A 500 -15.99 11.01 -53.27
C VAL A 500 -15.42 12.05 -52.32
N THR A 501 -16.14 13.16 -52.17
CA THR A 501 -15.83 14.17 -51.17
C THR A 501 -16.46 13.73 -49.86
N ILE A 502 -15.65 13.27 -48.92
CA ILE A 502 -16.10 13.01 -47.54
C ILE A 502 -16.13 14.36 -46.83
N LYS A 503 -17.30 14.75 -46.34
CA LYS A 503 -17.46 15.96 -45.50
C LYS A 503 -17.43 15.52 -44.04
N ARG A 504 -16.51 16.07 -43.27
CA ARG A 504 -16.41 15.88 -41.81
C ARG A 504 -17.18 17.00 -41.13
N GLU A 505 -18.18 16.65 -40.32
CA GLU A 505 -18.87 17.55 -39.39
C GLU A 505 -18.31 17.29 -37.99
N VAL A 506 -17.96 18.34 -37.25
CA VAL A 506 -17.44 18.24 -35.87
C VAL A 506 -18.45 18.91 -34.96
N ARG A 507 -19.02 18.17 -34.02
CA ARG A 507 -19.95 18.68 -33.02
C ARG A 507 -19.25 18.82 -31.67
N ILE A 508 -19.58 19.90 -30.97
CA ILE A 508 -19.11 20.20 -29.61
C ILE A 508 -20.32 20.08 -28.69
N THR A 509 -20.13 19.41 -27.56
CA THR A 509 -21.18 19.19 -26.55
C THR A 509 -20.74 19.80 -25.23
N PHE A 510 -21.54 20.71 -24.68
CA PHE A 510 -21.34 21.27 -23.34
C PHE A 510 -22.24 20.56 -22.34
N HIS A 511 -21.66 20.23 -21.18
CA HIS A 511 -22.34 19.66 -20.03
C HIS A 511 -22.56 20.76 -18.98
N PHE A 512 -23.79 20.89 -18.50
CA PHE A 512 -24.18 21.93 -17.54
C PHE A 512 -24.46 21.30 -16.17
N SER A 513 -24.05 21.98 -15.11
CA SER A 513 -24.29 21.58 -13.72
C SER A 513 -25.69 21.92 -13.21
N ALA A 514 -26.37 22.86 -13.85
CA ALA A 514 -27.70 23.34 -13.47
C ALA A 514 -28.59 23.56 -14.69
N LYS A 515 -29.90 23.30 -14.52
CA LYS A 515 -30.89 23.39 -15.60
C LYS A 515 -31.18 24.84 -15.99
N GLU A 516 -31.18 25.74 -15.01
CA GLU A 516 -31.43 27.17 -15.13
C GLU A 516 -30.34 27.83 -15.99
N LEU A 517 -29.07 27.51 -15.70
CA LEU A 517 -27.93 27.96 -16.49
C LEU A 517 -28.00 27.44 -17.93
N MET A 518 -28.35 26.17 -18.12
CA MET A 518 -28.50 25.58 -19.45
C MET A 518 -29.62 26.28 -20.25
N GLU A 519 -30.73 26.64 -19.60
CA GLU A 519 -31.86 27.33 -20.22
C GLU A 519 -31.48 28.76 -20.64
N GLU A 520 -30.81 29.51 -19.77
CA GLU A 520 -30.32 30.85 -20.06
C GLU A 520 -29.29 30.84 -21.20
N PHE A 521 -28.35 29.89 -21.16
CA PHE A 521 -27.35 29.69 -22.20
C PHE A 521 -27.99 29.33 -23.55
N ARG A 522 -28.95 28.41 -23.55
CA ARG A 522 -29.70 28.00 -24.75
C ARG A 522 -30.45 29.17 -25.36
N ASN A 523 -31.12 30.00 -24.55
CA ASN A 523 -31.84 31.17 -25.03
C ASN A 523 -30.90 32.20 -25.67
N GLY A 524 -29.71 32.40 -25.08
CA GLY A 524 -28.65 33.22 -25.67
C GLY A 524 -28.16 32.68 -27.03
N LEU A 525 -28.01 31.37 -27.17
CA LEU A 525 -27.61 30.74 -28.44
C LEU A 525 -28.69 30.83 -29.52
N ILE A 526 -29.97 30.68 -29.15
CA ILE A 526 -31.10 30.87 -30.06
C ILE A 526 -31.16 32.32 -30.54
N ALA A 527 -30.98 33.30 -29.64
CA ALA A 527 -30.93 34.71 -30.00
C ALA A 527 -29.75 35.04 -30.94
N ALA A 528 -28.63 34.33 -30.78
CA ALA A 528 -27.47 34.42 -31.68
C ALA A 528 -27.62 33.63 -33.00
N ARG A 529 -28.80 33.04 -33.26
CA ARG A 529 -29.09 32.18 -34.42
C ARG A 529 -28.14 30.97 -34.53
N CYS A 530 -27.68 30.46 -33.41
CA CYS A 530 -26.88 29.24 -33.33
C CYS A 530 -27.81 28.01 -33.20
N PRO A 531 -27.82 27.08 -34.18
CA PRO A 531 -28.55 25.83 -34.08
C PRO A 531 -27.96 24.94 -32.98
N VAL A 532 -28.78 24.59 -31.99
CA VAL A 532 -28.38 23.80 -30.82
C VAL A 532 -29.36 22.65 -30.59
N ALA A 533 -28.83 21.46 -30.31
CA ALA A 533 -29.61 20.33 -29.83
C ALA A 533 -29.48 20.26 -28.30
N ALA A 534 -30.62 20.26 -27.61
CA ALA A 534 -30.68 20.23 -26.16
C ALA A 534 -31.17 18.87 -25.67
N ASP A 535 -30.41 18.23 -24.79
CA ASP A 535 -30.84 17.06 -24.03
C ASP A 535 -30.99 17.45 -22.56
N TRP A 536 -32.24 17.67 -22.14
CA TRP A 536 -32.57 18.06 -20.78
C TRP A 536 -32.41 16.93 -19.76
N GLY A 537 -32.42 15.66 -20.20
CA GLY A 537 -32.20 14.52 -19.32
C GLY A 537 -30.73 14.38 -18.91
N LYS A 538 -29.82 14.83 -19.77
CA LYS A 538 -28.35 14.80 -19.52
C LYS A 538 -27.75 16.18 -19.25
N LEU A 539 -28.58 17.23 -19.24
CA LEU A 539 -28.17 18.63 -19.15
C LEU A 539 -27.07 19.00 -20.16
N THR A 540 -27.27 18.65 -21.44
CA THR A 540 -26.27 18.93 -22.49
C THR A 540 -26.79 19.79 -23.65
N LEU A 541 -25.94 20.67 -24.18
CA LEU A 541 -26.16 21.41 -25.42
C LEU A 541 -25.10 21.03 -26.45
N SER A 542 -25.54 20.54 -27.61
CA SER A 542 -24.67 20.18 -28.73
C SER A 542 -24.81 21.16 -29.90
N PHE A 543 -23.70 21.62 -30.47
CA PHE A 543 -23.66 22.52 -31.62
C PHE A 543 -22.52 22.18 -32.59
N ASP A 544 -22.61 22.64 -33.84
CA ASP A 544 -21.55 22.49 -34.83
C ASP A 544 -20.38 23.44 -34.51
N LYS A 545 -19.14 22.93 -34.58
CA LYS A 545 -17.91 23.69 -34.29
C LYS A 545 -17.83 25.04 -35.04
N ARG A 546 -18.47 25.17 -36.21
CA ARG A 546 -18.51 26.45 -36.94
C ARG A 546 -19.14 27.61 -36.15
N TYR A 547 -19.93 27.32 -35.11
CA TYR A 547 -20.57 28.31 -34.24
C TYR A 547 -19.84 28.54 -32.91
N GLU A 548 -18.62 28.00 -32.75
CA GLU A 548 -17.84 28.13 -31.52
C GLU A 548 -17.56 29.61 -31.16
N SER A 549 -17.43 30.48 -32.17
CA SER A 549 -17.16 31.90 -31.95
C SER A 549 -18.37 32.64 -31.36
N GLU A 550 -19.57 32.27 -31.78
CA GLU A 550 -20.86 32.78 -31.34
C GLU A 550 -21.18 32.28 -29.93
N VAL A 551 -20.85 31.01 -29.66
CA VAL A 551 -20.98 30.40 -28.33
C VAL A 551 -20.08 31.10 -27.31
N LYS A 552 -18.82 31.42 -27.68
CA LYS A 552 -17.92 32.20 -26.82
C LYS A 552 -18.46 33.61 -26.53
N LYS A 553 -19.14 34.24 -27.50
CA LYS A 553 -19.78 35.55 -27.30
C LYS A 553 -20.99 35.48 -26.36
N VAL A 554 -21.79 34.41 -26.44
CA VAL A 554 -22.93 34.17 -25.54
C VAL A 554 -22.45 33.88 -24.13
N SER A 555 -21.43 33.03 -23.97
CA SER A 555 -20.81 32.75 -22.67
C SER A 555 -20.30 34.00 -21.97
N LYS A 556 -19.69 34.94 -22.71
CA LYS A 556 -19.21 36.22 -22.15
C LYS A 556 -20.33 37.21 -21.76
N LYS A 557 -21.57 37.00 -22.21
CA LYS A 557 -22.71 37.88 -21.89
C LYS A 557 -23.47 37.47 -20.63
N LEU A 558 -23.17 36.29 -20.10
CA LEU A 558 -23.74 35.78 -18.85
C LEU A 558 -22.93 36.35 -17.68
N LEU A 559 -23.22 37.60 -17.32
CA LEU A 559 -22.46 38.38 -16.33
C LEU A 559 -22.57 37.83 -14.90
N ASP A 560 -23.62 37.05 -14.63
CA ASP A 560 -23.88 36.47 -13.30
C ASP A 560 -23.08 35.19 -13.03
N TYR A 561 -22.31 34.69 -14.01
CA TYR A 561 -21.58 33.43 -13.92
C TYR A 561 -20.11 33.56 -14.31
N THR A 562 -19.22 32.94 -13.55
CA THR A 562 -17.83 32.72 -13.96
C THR A 562 -17.74 31.38 -14.69
N ILE A 563 -17.74 31.40 -16.02
CA ILE A 563 -17.75 30.18 -16.84
C ILE A 563 -16.32 29.77 -17.19
N LYS A 564 -15.90 28.61 -16.69
CA LYS A 564 -14.66 27.92 -17.12
C LYS A 564 -15.06 26.69 -17.94
N THR A 565 -14.51 26.55 -19.13
CA THR A 565 -14.72 25.36 -19.98
C THR A 565 -13.52 24.45 -19.85
N GLU A 566 -13.75 23.20 -19.46
CA GLU A 566 -12.73 22.15 -19.39
C GLU A 566 -13.12 21.03 -20.36
N ASP A 567 -12.14 20.49 -21.07
CA ASP A 567 -12.36 19.37 -21.98
C ASP A 567 -12.53 18.08 -21.16
N ILE A 568 -13.62 17.36 -21.38
CA ILE A 568 -13.86 16.04 -20.78
C ILE A 568 -13.00 15.04 -21.57
N LEU A 569 -11.91 14.55 -20.96
CA LEU A 569 -11.00 13.54 -21.52
C LEU A 569 -11.55 12.12 -21.38
#